data_AF-A0A1V6DY32-F1
#
_entry.id   AF-A0A1V6DY32-F1
#
_cell.length_a   1.000
_cell.length_b   1.000
_cell.length_c   1.000
_cell.angle_alpha   90.00
_cell.angle_beta   90.00
_cell.angle_gamma   90.00
#
_symmetry.space_group_name_H-M   'P 1'
#
loop_
_entity.id
_entity.type
_entity.pdbx_description
1 polymer ?
#
loop_
_entity_poly.entity_id
_entity_poly.type
_entity_poly.pdbx_seq_one_letter_code
_entity_poly.pdbx_strand_id
1 'polypeptide(L)'
;MKDYRLDFPLLKRRYNDRALVYFDNAATAPKPQVVIKAVNDYYNLHNANIHRGPNFLSEEATLLYEGARKKVADFIGADKEEIVFTAGATAGLNLIARAWGENNLKAGDIIALSRAEHHANIVPWLQLKEKIGVVLEYIDIKADGTFNELSLDKIFDQPRLRVLAITQASNVLGQFYDLRLILKRAQAQGVLTVVDAAQSVVHNPLAVHDLDCDFLVFSGHKLLAPSGVGVLYGRRDLLEKIPPFLGGGGMIAEVKEQSFTPLAEALRLEAGTPNIEGAIALGAACDYLQEISWPEIIKREEVLKDYFLEQLSSLSFVRLLGGNEGRLPLFALDLQGIHPHDAADLLGEKGIITRAGHHCAQPLHDSLGIGASLRASLSFYNTTAEIDVFFQALQSIKKSFSF
;
A
#
# COMPACT_ATOMS: atom_id res chain seq x y z
N MET A 1 -10.29 26.16 -8.34
CA MET A 1 -10.09 24.71 -8.09
C MET A 1 -10.82 24.36 -6.80
N LYS A 2 -11.50 23.21 -6.69
CA LYS A 2 -12.16 22.79 -5.43
C LYS A 2 -11.12 22.60 -4.33
N ASP A 3 -11.35 23.09 -3.12
CA ASP A 3 -10.46 22.82 -2.00
C ASP A 3 -10.84 21.49 -1.31
N TYR A 4 -10.20 20.40 -1.72
CA TYR A 4 -10.42 19.07 -1.13
C TYR A 4 -9.99 18.98 0.32
N ARG A 5 -9.14 19.89 0.80
CA ARG A 5 -8.69 19.90 2.20
C ARG A 5 -9.86 20.05 3.17
N LEU A 6 -10.92 20.75 2.75
CA LEU A 6 -12.12 20.97 3.57
C LEU A 6 -12.90 19.69 3.87
N ASP A 7 -12.74 18.66 3.04
CA ASP A 7 -13.37 17.36 3.20
C ASP A 7 -12.73 16.54 4.33
N PHE A 8 -11.55 16.94 4.85
CA PHE A 8 -10.79 16.22 5.88
C PHE A 8 -10.81 16.96 7.23
N PRO A 9 -11.61 16.52 8.22
CA PRO A 9 -11.71 17.20 9.51
C PRO A 9 -10.38 17.31 10.26
N LEU A 10 -9.50 16.30 10.16
CA LEU A 10 -8.19 16.29 10.81
C LEU A 10 -7.33 17.50 10.39
N LEU A 11 -7.39 17.87 9.12
CA LEU A 11 -6.56 18.93 8.52
C LEU A 11 -6.98 20.35 8.95
N LYS A 12 -8.12 20.48 9.64
CA LYS A 12 -8.60 21.73 10.25
C LYS A 12 -8.00 21.98 11.64
N ARG A 13 -7.35 20.98 12.24
CA ARG A 13 -6.71 21.12 13.56
C ARG A 13 -5.54 22.10 13.50
N ARG A 14 -5.29 22.71 14.66
CA ARG A 14 -4.11 23.54 14.92
C ARG A 14 -3.23 22.87 15.97
N TYR A 15 -1.93 23.15 15.92
CA TYR A 15 -0.95 22.75 16.92
C TYR A 15 -0.12 23.99 17.30
N ASN A 16 -0.10 24.36 18.59
CA ASN A 16 0.54 25.60 19.08
C ASN A 16 0.20 26.84 18.22
N ASP A 17 -1.10 27.04 17.96
CA ASP A 17 -1.63 28.10 17.11
C ASP A 17 -1.12 28.12 15.66
N ARG A 18 -0.53 27.02 15.17
CA ARG A 18 -0.14 26.84 13.76
C ARG A 18 -1.11 25.91 13.05
N ALA A 19 -1.33 26.15 11.76
CA ALA A 19 -2.09 25.22 10.93
C ALA A 19 -1.31 23.90 10.76
N LEU A 20 -2.00 22.77 10.85
CA LEU A 20 -1.40 21.45 10.66
C LEU A 20 -0.96 21.28 9.19
N VAL A 21 0.30 20.94 8.96
CA VAL A 21 0.80 20.49 7.65
C VAL A 21 1.02 18.98 7.73
N TYR A 22 0.31 18.20 6.91
CA TYR A 22 0.38 16.73 6.97
C TYR A 22 1.02 16.14 5.73
N PHE A 23 2.30 15.75 5.83
CA PHE A 23 3.13 15.18 4.77
C PHE A 23 3.59 13.73 5.10
N ASP A 24 2.79 12.93 5.82
CA ASP A 24 3.06 11.51 6.10
C ASP A 24 2.00 10.56 5.50
N ASN A 25 1.42 10.95 4.35
CA ASN A 25 0.35 10.22 3.67
C ASN A 25 0.77 8.79 3.24
N ALA A 26 2.04 8.58 2.92
CA ALA A 26 2.57 7.26 2.55
C ALA A 26 2.64 6.28 3.75
N ALA A 27 2.52 6.77 5.00
CA ALA A 27 2.31 5.93 6.17
C ALA A 27 0.82 5.69 6.41
N THR A 28 0.01 6.74 6.44
CA THR A 28 -1.46 6.66 6.52
C THR A 28 -2.06 7.98 6.08
N ALA A 29 -3.19 7.96 5.38
CA ALA A 29 -3.84 9.19 4.95
C ALA A 29 -4.86 9.69 6.01
N PRO A 30 -5.09 11.00 6.16
CA PRO A 30 -6.29 11.51 6.81
C PRO A 30 -7.58 10.99 6.13
N LYS A 31 -8.69 10.95 6.87
CA LYS A 31 -9.96 10.38 6.38
C LYS A 31 -10.93 11.50 5.99
N PRO A 32 -11.56 11.47 4.81
CA PRO A 32 -12.56 12.45 4.46
C PRO A 32 -13.85 12.20 5.26
N GLN A 33 -14.68 13.23 5.39
CA GLN A 33 -15.90 13.19 6.20
C GLN A 33 -16.87 12.08 5.75
N VAL A 34 -16.90 11.78 4.45
CA VAL A 34 -17.75 10.70 3.89
C VAL A 34 -17.36 9.31 4.40
N VAL A 35 -16.06 9.04 4.55
CA VAL A 35 -15.54 7.77 5.10
C VAL A 35 -15.84 7.68 6.59
N ILE A 36 -15.64 8.77 7.33
CA ILE A 36 -15.96 8.84 8.77
C ILE A 36 -17.47 8.61 8.98
N LYS A 37 -18.30 9.23 8.14
CA LYS A 37 -19.74 9.09 8.17
C LYS A 37 -20.16 7.64 7.90
N ALA A 38 -19.55 6.94 6.94
CA ALA A 38 -19.87 5.55 6.63
C ALA A 38 -19.69 4.62 7.85
N VAL A 39 -18.59 4.78 8.61
CA VAL A 39 -18.39 4.03 9.86
C VAL A 39 -19.46 4.39 10.90
N ASN A 40 -19.72 5.69 11.07
CA ASN A 40 -20.70 6.17 12.04
C ASN A 40 -22.12 5.69 11.72
N ASP A 41 -22.53 5.74 10.45
CA ASP A 41 -23.84 5.29 9.99
C ASP A 41 -23.99 3.79 10.22
N TYR A 42 -22.98 2.98 9.90
CA TYR A 42 -23.01 1.54 10.17
C TYR A 42 -23.31 1.27 11.65
N TYR A 43 -22.54 1.87 12.57
CA TYR A 43 -22.75 1.62 14.00
C TYR A 43 -24.07 2.14 14.55
N ASN A 44 -24.56 3.28 14.06
CA ASN A 44 -25.81 3.86 14.56
C ASN A 44 -27.06 3.23 13.95
N LEU A 45 -26.97 2.67 12.74
CA LEU A 45 -28.15 2.28 11.95
C LEU A 45 -28.17 0.81 11.52
N HIS A 46 -27.02 0.20 11.21
CA HIS A 46 -26.96 -1.08 10.49
C HIS A 46 -26.15 -2.18 11.19
N ASN A 47 -25.64 -1.94 12.40
CA ASN A 47 -24.71 -2.86 13.05
C ASN A 47 -25.34 -4.23 13.36
N ALA A 48 -24.87 -5.24 12.64
CA ALA A 48 -25.16 -6.65 12.87
C ALA A 48 -24.05 -7.50 12.25
N ASN A 49 -23.95 -8.75 12.68
CA ASN A 49 -23.09 -9.71 11.99
C ASN A 49 -23.68 -10.07 10.61
N ILE A 50 -22.85 -10.51 9.68
CA ILE A 50 -23.20 -10.72 8.27
C ILE A 50 -23.46 -12.20 7.90
N HIS A 51 -24.00 -12.42 6.71
CA HIS A 51 -24.27 -13.68 6.01
C HIS A 51 -25.31 -14.63 6.64
N ARG A 52 -25.24 -14.90 7.95
CA ARG A 52 -25.98 -16.02 8.58
C ARG A 52 -27.13 -15.57 9.50
N GLY A 53 -27.38 -14.27 9.65
CA GLY A 53 -28.47 -13.77 10.48
C GLY A 53 -29.78 -13.66 9.69
N PRO A 54 -30.89 -14.28 10.14
CA PRO A 54 -32.17 -14.27 9.42
C PRO A 54 -32.99 -12.99 9.69
N ASN A 55 -32.35 -11.90 10.13
CA ASN A 55 -33.03 -10.66 10.52
C ASN A 55 -32.60 -9.51 9.61
N PHE A 56 -33.47 -8.50 9.50
CA PHE A 56 -33.28 -7.39 8.58
C PHE A 56 -31.95 -6.64 8.78
N LEU A 57 -31.47 -6.47 10.02
CA LEU A 57 -30.18 -5.80 10.27
C LEU A 57 -29.00 -6.62 9.73
N SER A 58 -29.04 -7.95 9.87
CA SER A 58 -28.01 -8.82 9.31
C SER A 58 -28.03 -8.83 7.79
N GLU A 59 -29.21 -8.78 7.17
CA GLU A 59 -29.36 -8.64 5.72
C GLU A 59 -28.81 -7.29 5.23
N GLU A 60 -29.19 -6.18 5.88
CA GLU A 60 -28.67 -4.84 5.57
C GLU A 60 -27.14 -4.77 5.71
N ALA A 61 -26.59 -5.24 6.84
CA ALA A 61 -25.14 -5.29 7.06
C ALA A 61 -24.42 -6.13 5.99
N THR A 62 -25.01 -7.25 5.58
CA THR A 62 -24.46 -8.12 4.53
C THR A 62 -24.46 -7.40 3.17
N LEU A 63 -25.56 -6.72 2.82
CA LEU A 63 -25.66 -5.96 1.58
C LEU A 63 -24.63 -4.81 1.54
N LEU A 64 -24.41 -4.12 2.65
CA LEU A 64 -23.40 -3.07 2.75
C LEU A 64 -21.98 -3.64 2.61
N TYR A 65 -21.68 -4.76 3.27
CA TYR A 65 -20.38 -5.40 3.22
C TYR A 65 -20.05 -5.93 1.81
N GLU A 66 -20.95 -6.69 1.21
CA GLU A 66 -20.77 -7.21 -0.16
C GLU A 66 -20.83 -6.10 -1.22
N GLY A 67 -21.61 -5.05 -0.98
CA GLY A 67 -21.60 -3.84 -1.79
C GLY A 67 -20.24 -3.14 -1.76
N ALA A 68 -19.58 -3.11 -0.60
CA ALA A 68 -18.23 -2.59 -0.49
C ALA A 68 -17.20 -3.47 -1.23
N ARG A 69 -17.35 -4.80 -1.19
CA ARG A 69 -16.52 -5.71 -1.99
C ARG A 69 -16.64 -5.41 -3.49
N LYS A 70 -17.86 -5.19 -3.99
CA LYS A 70 -18.10 -4.81 -5.38
C LYS A 70 -17.45 -3.47 -5.73
N LYS A 71 -17.59 -2.45 -4.87
CA LYS A 71 -16.94 -1.13 -5.07
C LYS A 71 -15.42 -1.23 -5.15
N VAL A 72 -14.82 -2.04 -4.27
CA VAL A 72 -13.38 -2.32 -4.28
C VAL A 72 -12.97 -3.02 -5.57
N ALA A 73 -13.73 -4.02 -6.01
CA ALA A 73 -13.47 -4.73 -7.26
C ALA A 73 -13.51 -3.76 -8.46
N ASP A 74 -14.57 -2.96 -8.57
CA ASP A 74 -14.73 -1.96 -9.62
C ASP A 74 -13.61 -0.91 -9.59
N PHE A 75 -13.16 -0.51 -8.39
CA PHE A 75 -12.10 0.47 -8.20
C PHE A 75 -10.77 0.04 -8.82
N ILE A 76 -10.48 -1.26 -8.79
CA ILE A 76 -9.23 -1.82 -9.34
C ILE A 76 -9.45 -2.56 -10.67
N GLY A 77 -10.65 -2.55 -11.23
CA GLY A 77 -10.99 -3.29 -12.45
C GLY A 77 -10.88 -4.82 -12.28
N ALA A 78 -11.51 -5.36 -11.23
CA ALA A 78 -11.61 -6.80 -10.93
C ALA A 78 -13.08 -7.24 -10.81
N ASP A 79 -13.31 -8.55 -10.71
CA ASP A 79 -14.59 -9.11 -10.28
C ASP A 79 -14.66 -9.26 -8.76
N LYS A 80 -15.87 -9.21 -8.17
CA LYS A 80 -16.03 -9.26 -6.70
C LYS A 80 -15.55 -10.59 -6.10
N GLU A 81 -15.66 -11.69 -6.83
CA GLU A 81 -15.23 -13.03 -6.42
C GLU A 81 -13.70 -13.15 -6.34
N GLU A 82 -12.96 -12.19 -6.89
CA GLU A 82 -11.51 -12.11 -6.89
C GLU A 82 -10.96 -11.30 -5.70
N ILE A 83 -11.85 -10.73 -4.88
CA ILE A 83 -11.50 -9.87 -3.75
C ILE A 83 -11.61 -10.62 -2.43
N VAL A 84 -10.51 -10.66 -1.69
CA VAL A 84 -10.42 -11.12 -0.30
C VAL A 84 -10.10 -9.92 0.59
N PHE A 85 -10.96 -9.64 1.56
CA PHE A 85 -10.69 -8.67 2.61
C PHE A 85 -9.71 -9.25 3.62
N THR A 86 -8.72 -8.45 3.98
CA THR A 86 -7.68 -8.80 4.95
C THR A 86 -7.49 -7.65 5.94
N ALA A 87 -6.63 -7.82 6.95
CA ALA A 87 -6.30 -6.74 7.89
C ALA A 87 -5.41 -5.62 7.26
N GLY A 88 -4.97 -5.79 6.02
CA GLY A 88 -3.99 -4.93 5.34
C GLY A 88 -3.18 -5.71 4.30
N ALA A 89 -2.43 -5.01 3.44
CA ALA A 89 -1.56 -5.63 2.44
C ALA A 89 -0.62 -6.69 3.05
N THR A 90 -0.06 -6.43 4.24
CA THR A 90 0.78 -7.38 4.97
C THR A 90 0.08 -8.70 5.25
N ALA A 91 -1.21 -8.68 5.63
CA ALA A 91 -1.98 -9.90 5.88
C ALA A 91 -2.25 -10.65 4.57
N GLY A 92 -2.53 -9.94 3.47
CA GLY A 92 -2.63 -10.51 2.13
C GLY A 92 -1.34 -11.20 1.67
N LEU A 93 -0.19 -10.55 1.84
CA LEU A 93 1.12 -11.12 1.50
C LEU A 93 1.45 -12.36 2.34
N ASN A 94 1.10 -12.36 3.62
CA ASN A 94 1.23 -13.54 4.48
C ASN A 94 0.32 -14.68 4.03
N LEU A 95 -0.92 -14.39 3.63
CA LEU A 95 -1.84 -15.38 3.08
C LEU A 95 -1.23 -16.03 1.83
N ILE A 96 -0.70 -15.24 0.89
CA ILE A 96 -0.04 -15.78 -0.30
C ILE A 96 1.15 -16.64 0.10
N ALA A 97 2.10 -16.11 0.89
CA ALA A 97 3.32 -16.83 1.25
C ALA A 97 3.03 -18.13 2.02
N ARG A 98 2.06 -18.11 2.94
CA ARG A 98 1.79 -19.24 3.85
C ARG A 98 0.78 -20.23 3.30
N ALA A 99 -0.31 -19.78 2.70
CA ALA A 99 -1.35 -20.67 2.21
C ALA A 99 -1.03 -21.17 0.79
N TRP A 100 -0.64 -20.28 -0.12
CA TRP A 100 -0.23 -20.70 -1.46
C TRP A 100 1.22 -21.20 -1.47
N GLY A 101 2.16 -20.43 -0.93
CA GLY A 101 3.59 -20.72 -1.02
C GLY A 101 4.00 -22.05 -0.38
N GLU A 102 3.56 -22.33 0.85
CA GLU A 102 3.88 -23.60 1.54
C GLU A 102 3.37 -24.85 0.81
N ASN A 103 2.32 -24.72 0.00
CA ASN A 103 1.70 -25.84 -0.71
C ASN A 103 2.21 -26.02 -2.15
N ASN A 104 2.88 -25.02 -2.71
CA ASN A 104 3.29 -25.02 -4.13
C ASN A 104 4.80 -24.92 -4.34
N LEU A 105 5.56 -24.43 -3.35
CA LEU A 105 7.01 -24.26 -3.45
C LEU A 105 7.76 -25.39 -2.75
N LYS A 106 9.01 -25.60 -3.19
CA LYS A 106 9.93 -26.62 -2.68
C LYS A 106 11.30 -26.01 -2.39
N ALA A 107 12.11 -26.75 -1.64
CA ALA A 107 13.49 -26.37 -1.38
C ALA A 107 14.26 -26.08 -2.69
N GLY A 108 14.94 -24.94 -2.74
CA GLY A 108 15.69 -24.48 -3.90
C GLY A 108 14.88 -23.75 -4.98
N ASP A 109 13.55 -23.70 -4.89
CA ASP A 109 12.76 -22.78 -5.72
C ASP A 109 13.12 -21.33 -5.38
N ILE A 110 13.10 -20.47 -6.39
CA ILE A 110 13.53 -19.07 -6.29
C ILE A 110 12.30 -18.16 -6.27
N ILE A 111 12.34 -17.23 -5.33
CA ILE A 111 11.44 -16.10 -5.19
C ILE A 111 12.25 -14.83 -5.49
N ALA A 112 11.89 -14.15 -6.56
CA ALA A 112 12.48 -12.87 -6.92
C ALA A 112 11.73 -11.72 -6.24
N LEU A 113 12.48 -10.80 -5.67
CA LEU A 113 12.05 -9.55 -5.05
C LEU A 113 12.79 -8.38 -5.69
N SER A 114 12.42 -7.14 -5.40
CA SER A 114 13.27 -5.98 -5.68
C SER A 114 13.98 -5.48 -4.41
N ARG A 115 15.09 -4.75 -4.54
CA ARG A 115 15.65 -4.05 -3.36
C ARG A 115 14.77 -2.90 -2.87
N ALA A 116 13.76 -2.49 -3.63
CA ALA A 116 12.81 -1.45 -3.26
C ALA A 116 11.60 -1.98 -2.46
N GLU A 117 11.55 -3.28 -2.15
CA GLU A 117 10.43 -3.87 -1.43
C GLU A 117 10.27 -3.32 -0.01
N HIS A 118 9.01 -3.13 0.38
CA HIS A 118 8.64 -2.92 1.77
C HIS A 118 8.79 -4.23 2.56
N HIS A 119 9.10 -4.16 3.85
CA HIS A 119 9.30 -5.32 4.73
C HIS A 119 8.12 -6.31 4.70
N ALA A 120 6.89 -5.81 4.52
CA ALA A 120 5.70 -6.64 4.36
C ALA A 120 5.78 -7.61 3.16
N ASN A 121 6.49 -7.24 2.10
CA ASN A 121 6.75 -8.07 0.92
C ASN A 121 8.14 -8.72 0.94
N ILE A 122 8.81 -8.76 2.09
CA ILE A 122 10.10 -9.45 2.28
C ILE A 122 9.97 -10.52 3.37
N VAL A 123 9.49 -10.13 4.54
CA VAL A 123 9.48 -10.97 5.75
C VAL A 123 8.68 -12.27 5.57
N PRO A 124 7.49 -12.30 4.94
CA PRO A 124 6.77 -13.55 4.73
C PRO A 124 7.57 -14.57 3.90
N TRP A 125 8.32 -14.09 2.90
CA TRP A 125 9.18 -14.93 2.07
C TRP A 125 10.45 -15.40 2.80
N LEU A 126 11.00 -14.58 3.70
CA LEU A 126 12.07 -15.00 4.60
C LEU A 126 11.63 -16.11 5.55
N GLN A 127 10.43 -15.99 6.14
CA GLN A 127 9.85 -17.04 6.97
C GLN A 127 9.63 -18.32 6.17
N LEU A 128 9.17 -18.22 4.91
CA LEU A 128 9.03 -19.37 4.03
C LEU A 128 10.39 -19.99 3.68
N LYS A 129 11.43 -19.18 3.44
CA LYS A 129 12.82 -19.64 3.25
C LYS A 129 13.30 -20.48 4.45
N GLU A 130 13.08 -20.01 5.67
CA GLU A 130 13.47 -20.75 6.87
C GLU A 130 12.71 -22.07 7.02
N LYS A 131 11.43 -22.09 6.62
CA LYS A 131 10.56 -23.27 6.78
C LYS A 131 10.79 -24.36 5.74
N ILE A 132 10.94 -24.01 4.46
CA ILE A 132 10.99 -24.99 3.35
C ILE A 132 12.26 -24.90 2.48
N GLY A 133 13.15 -23.92 2.72
CA GLY A 133 14.42 -23.81 2.01
C GLY A 133 14.36 -23.20 0.61
N VAL A 134 13.38 -22.32 0.34
CA VAL A 134 13.39 -21.49 -0.89
C VAL A 134 14.55 -20.50 -0.89
N VAL A 135 14.93 -20.02 -2.07
CA VAL A 135 15.99 -19.02 -2.27
C VAL A 135 15.34 -17.67 -2.58
N LEU A 136 15.84 -16.60 -1.95
CA LEU A 136 15.41 -15.24 -2.29
C LEU A 136 16.49 -14.57 -3.12
N GLU A 137 16.10 -14.06 -4.29
CA GLU A 137 16.95 -13.30 -5.21
C GLU A 137 16.39 -11.88 -5.36
N TYR A 138 17.26 -10.89 -5.56
CA TYR A 138 16.84 -9.48 -5.54
C TYR A 138 17.23 -8.76 -6.83
N ILE A 139 16.26 -8.07 -7.42
CA ILE A 139 16.43 -7.10 -8.50
C ILE A 139 17.06 -5.85 -7.90
N ASP A 140 18.26 -5.54 -8.34
CA ASP A 140 18.97 -4.33 -7.97
C ASP A 140 18.25 -3.06 -8.46
N ILE A 141 18.40 -1.97 -7.71
CA ILE A 141 17.86 -0.66 -8.03
C ILE A 141 18.99 0.26 -8.45
N LYS A 142 18.79 1.00 -9.53
CA LYS A 142 19.73 2.03 -10.01
C LYS A 142 19.67 3.29 -9.14
N ALA A 143 20.63 4.20 -9.32
CA ALA A 143 20.67 5.46 -8.58
C ALA A 143 19.45 6.36 -8.83
N ASP A 144 18.86 6.29 -10.03
CA ASP A 144 17.62 6.97 -10.39
C ASP A 144 16.35 6.26 -9.86
N GLY A 145 16.50 5.15 -9.15
CA GLY A 145 15.41 4.40 -8.55
C GLY A 145 14.70 3.41 -9.47
N THR A 146 15.08 3.31 -10.74
CA THR A 146 14.52 2.29 -11.64
C THR A 146 15.14 0.91 -11.37
N PHE A 147 14.49 -0.15 -11.86
CA PHE A 147 15.08 -1.49 -11.84
C PHE A 147 16.35 -1.53 -12.70
N ASN A 148 17.33 -2.31 -12.26
CA ASN A 148 18.51 -2.65 -13.04
C ASN A 148 18.19 -3.82 -13.98
N GLU A 149 18.31 -3.61 -15.29
CA GLU A 149 17.91 -4.58 -16.31
C GLU A 149 18.82 -5.82 -16.29
N LEU A 150 20.11 -5.66 -15.98
CA LEU A 150 21.05 -6.78 -15.92
C LEU A 150 20.74 -7.72 -14.74
N SER A 151 20.34 -7.20 -13.59
CA SER A 151 19.92 -8.03 -12.45
C SER A 151 18.57 -8.69 -12.71
N LEU A 152 17.66 -7.96 -13.37
CA LEU A 152 16.37 -8.49 -13.82
C LEU A 152 16.53 -9.64 -14.81
N ASP A 153 17.38 -9.50 -15.82
CA ASP A 153 17.66 -10.54 -16.81
C ASP A 153 18.26 -11.78 -16.14
N LYS A 154 19.26 -11.60 -15.28
CA LYS A 154 19.85 -12.69 -14.49
C LYS A 154 18.83 -13.45 -13.66
N ILE A 155 17.81 -12.78 -13.14
CA ILE A 155 16.73 -13.43 -12.38
C ILE A 155 15.87 -14.31 -13.28
N PHE A 156 15.46 -13.81 -14.44
CA PHE A 156 14.63 -14.55 -15.39
C PHE A 156 15.37 -15.67 -16.13
N ASP A 157 16.70 -15.66 -16.13
CA ASP A 157 17.51 -16.76 -16.66
C ASP A 157 17.60 -17.95 -15.69
N GLN A 158 17.09 -17.82 -14.45
CA GLN A 158 17.15 -18.89 -13.46
C GLN A 158 16.02 -19.91 -13.64
N PRO A 159 16.33 -21.21 -13.89
CA PRO A 159 15.32 -22.23 -14.23
C PRO A 159 14.38 -22.60 -13.07
N ARG A 160 14.76 -22.22 -11.84
CA ARG A 160 13.96 -22.44 -10.62
C ARG A 160 13.20 -21.20 -10.16
N LEU A 161 13.13 -20.14 -10.95
CA LEU A 161 12.24 -19.02 -10.67
C LEU A 161 10.79 -19.51 -10.63
N ARG A 162 10.09 -19.25 -9.53
CA ARG A 162 8.69 -19.65 -9.32
C ARG A 162 7.78 -18.50 -8.92
N VAL A 163 8.33 -17.50 -8.23
CA VAL A 163 7.57 -16.33 -7.78
C VAL A 163 8.35 -15.06 -8.11
N LEU A 164 7.67 -14.07 -8.66
CA LEU A 164 8.10 -12.68 -8.71
C LEU A 164 7.17 -11.87 -7.81
N ALA A 165 7.65 -11.47 -6.63
CA ALA A 165 6.93 -10.61 -5.71
C ALA A 165 7.54 -9.20 -5.75
N ILE A 166 6.79 -8.21 -6.22
CA ILE A 166 7.35 -6.92 -6.64
C ILE A 166 6.42 -5.76 -6.30
N THR A 167 6.99 -4.66 -5.83
CA THR A 167 6.25 -3.42 -5.61
C THR A 167 5.96 -2.70 -6.92
N GLN A 168 4.76 -2.15 -7.07
CA GLN A 168 4.41 -1.28 -8.19
C GLN A 168 4.85 0.16 -7.96
N ALA A 169 5.05 0.56 -6.69
CA ALA A 169 5.54 1.89 -6.37
C ALA A 169 6.32 1.91 -5.04
N SER A 170 7.56 2.37 -5.09
CA SER A 170 8.43 2.42 -3.92
C SER A 170 7.90 3.42 -2.88
N ASN A 171 7.74 2.95 -1.64
CA ASN A 171 7.33 3.80 -0.50
C ASN A 171 8.45 4.70 0.05
N VAL A 172 9.65 4.64 -0.54
CA VAL A 172 10.82 5.45 -0.21
C VAL A 172 11.24 6.31 -1.39
N LEU A 173 11.49 5.68 -2.55
CA LEU A 173 11.99 6.40 -3.72
C LEU A 173 10.88 7.16 -4.45
N GLY A 174 9.60 6.83 -4.20
CA GLY A 174 8.48 7.40 -4.93
C GLY A 174 8.41 6.95 -6.39
N GLN A 175 9.33 6.09 -6.85
CA GLN A 175 9.34 5.56 -8.21
C GLN A 175 8.10 4.70 -8.44
N PHE A 176 7.32 5.04 -9.47
CA PHE A 176 6.31 4.14 -10.04
C PHE A 176 6.97 3.22 -11.07
N TYR A 177 6.63 1.93 -11.03
CA TYR A 177 7.13 0.92 -11.95
C TYR A 177 6.01 0.44 -12.87
N ASP A 178 6.17 0.62 -14.19
CA ASP A 178 5.30 -0.04 -15.16
C ASP A 178 5.67 -1.52 -15.25
N LEU A 179 4.90 -2.35 -14.56
CA LEU A 179 5.19 -3.76 -14.42
C LEU A 179 4.71 -4.60 -15.61
N ARG A 180 3.93 -4.06 -16.56
CA ARG A 180 3.25 -4.85 -17.61
C ARG A 180 4.19 -5.76 -18.40
N LEU A 181 5.35 -5.24 -18.82
CA LEU A 181 6.34 -6.02 -19.57
C LEU A 181 7.01 -7.09 -18.70
N ILE A 182 7.27 -6.79 -17.43
CA ILE A 182 7.92 -7.70 -16.48
C ILE A 182 6.96 -8.84 -16.11
N LEU A 183 5.70 -8.51 -15.82
CA LEU A 183 4.65 -9.49 -15.52
C LEU A 183 4.41 -10.42 -16.70
N LYS A 184 4.28 -9.87 -17.92
CA LYS A 184 4.14 -10.68 -19.14
C LYS A 184 5.31 -11.65 -19.35
N ARG A 185 6.55 -11.22 -19.04
CA ARG A 185 7.74 -12.10 -19.09
C ARG A 185 7.66 -13.22 -18.04
N ALA A 186 7.24 -12.90 -16.81
CA ALA A 186 7.05 -13.87 -15.74
C ALA A 186 6.00 -14.93 -16.10
N GLN A 187 4.84 -14.49 -16.56
CA GLN A 187 3.76 -15.39 -17.00
C GLN A 187 4.18 -16.31 -18.14
N ALA A 188 4.93 -15.80 -19.13
CA ALA A 188 5.44 -16.60 -20.24
C ALA A 188 6.37 -17.75 -19.79
N GLN A 189 6.93 -17.65 -18.59
CA GLN A 189 7.76 -18.69 -17.96
C GLN A 189 7.01 -19.50 -16.90
N GLY A 190 5.70 -19.26 -16.69
CA GLY A 190 4.91 -19.88 -15.64
C GLY A 190 5.30 -19.45 -14.22
N VAL A 191 5.88 -18.26 -14.08
CA VAL A 191 6.26 -17.66 -12.79
C VAL A 191 5.06 -16.94 -12.20
N LEU A 192 4.71 -17.26 -10.96
CA LEU A 192 3.63 -16.59 -10.22
C LEU A 192 4.01 -15.14 -9.92
N THR A 193 3.09 -14.21 -10.14
CA THR A 193 3.30 -12.78 -9.91
C THR A 193 2.52 -12.25 -8.71
N VAL A 194 3.20 -11.57 -7.80
CA VAL A 194 2.60 -10.95 -6.60
C VAL A 194 2.94 -9.46 -6.61
N VAL A 195 1.94 -8.60 -6.76
CA VAL A 195 2.13 -7.15 -6.85
C VAL A 195 1.77 -6.47 -5.52
N ASP A 196 2.74 -5.79 -4.90
CA ASP A 196 2.46 -4.84 -3.82
C ASP A 196 2.08 -3.49 -4.41
N ALA A 197 0.77 -3.20 -4.41
CA ALA A 197 0.18 -1.97 -4.93
C ALA A 197 -0.15 -0.96 -3.81
N ALA A 198 0.37 -1.13 -2.60
CA ALA A 198 -0.06 -0.34 -1.44
C ALA A 198 0.19 1.17 -1.58
N GLN A 199 1.11 1.61 -2.45
CA GLN A 199 1.28 3.03 -2.81
C GLN A 199 0.64 3.39 -4.15
N SER A 200 0.77 2.54 -5.18
CA SER A 200 0.27 2.85 -6.52
C SER A 200 -1.25 3.02 -6.55
N VAL A 201 -1.99 2.20 -5.81
CA VAL A 201 -3.47 2.26 -5.73
C VAL A 201 -3.99 3.61 -5.19
N VAL A 202 -3.13 4.38 -4.52
CA VAL A 202 -3.47 5.67 -3.92
C VAL A 202 -3.27 6.83 -4.90
N HIS A 203 -2.33 6.68 -5.84
CA HIS A 203 -1.84 7.77 -6.69
C HIS A 203 -2.19 7.58 -8.17
N ASN A 204 -2.60 6.38 -8.58
CA ASN A 204 -2.86 6.04 -9.98
C ASN A 204 -4.12 5.17 -10.12
N PRO A 205 -4.85 5.29 -11.24
CA PRO A 205 -5.85 4.30 -11.61
C PRO A 205 -5.19 2.93 -11.76
N LEU A 206 -5.85 1.91 -11.23
CA LEU A 206 -5.44 0.53 -11.35
C LEU A 206 -6.51 -0.25 -12.13
N ALA A 207 -6.08 -1.00 -13.13
CA ALA A 207 -6.90 -1.97 -13.85
C ALA A 207 -6.16 -3.31 -13.79
N VAL A 208 -6.57 -4.16 -12.85
CA VAL A 208 -5.79 -5.35 -12.49
C VAL A 208 -5.89 -6.43 -13.56
N HIS A 209 -7.03 -6.53 -14.26
CA HIS A 209 -7.15 -7.39 -15.44
C HIS A 209 -6.23 -6.95 -16.59
N ASP A 210 -6.00 -5.64 -16.77
CA ASP A 210 -5.05 -5.12 -17.78
C ASP A 210 -3.58 -5.27 -17.33
N LEU A 211 -3.33 -5.19 -16.02
CA LEU A 211 -2.03 -5.44 -15.41
C LEU A 211 -1.64 -6.92 -15.52
N ASP A 212 -2.64 -7.79 -15.50
CA ASP A 212 -2.55 -9.24 -15.66
C ASP A 212 -1.59 -9.88 -14.65
N CYS A 213 -1.66 -9.47 -13.38
CA CYS A 213 -0.94 -10.15 -12.30
C CYS A 213 -1.80 -11.26 -11.67
N ASP A 214 -1.14 -12.24 -11.05
CA ASP A 214 -1.82 -13.35 -10.37
C ASP A 214 -2.42 -12.92 -9.03
N PHE A 215 -1.67 -12.14 -8.26
CA PHE A 215 -2.09 -11.55 -7.00
C PHE A 215 -1.70 -10.07 -6.91
N LEU A 216 -2.54 -9.27 -6.25
CA LEU A 216 -2.26 -7.88 -5.95
C LEU A 216 -2.77 -7.53 -4.55
N VAL A 217 -1.99 -6.77 -3.78
CA VAL A 217 -2.36 -6.38 -2.42
C VAL A 217 -2.33 -4.87 -2.21
N PHE A 218 -3.20 -4.37 -1.35
CA PHE A 218 -3.10 -3.01 -0.82
C PHE A 218 -3.78 -2.85 0.55
N SER A 219 -3.48 -1.74 1.22
CA SER A 219 -4.04 -1.39 2.53
C SER A 219 -4.98 -0.20 2.45
N GLY A 220 -6.17 -0.32 3.06
CA GLY A 220 -7.18 0.73 3.05
C GLY A 220 -6.74 2.01 3.75
N HIS A 221 -5.92 1.92 4.80
CA HIS A 221 -5.51 3.11 5.58
C HIS A 221 -4.68 4.14 4.80
N LYS A 222 -4.05 3.73 3.70
CA LYS A 222 -3.39 4.63 2.75
C LYS A 222 -4.39 5.18 1.72
N LEU A 223 -5.36 4.37 1.32
CA LEU A 223 -6.49 4.73 0.45
C LEU A 223 -7.65 5.36 1.24
N LEU A 224 -7.34 6.33 2.10
CA LEU A 224 -8.30 7.15 2.87
C LEU A 224 -9.25 6.39 3.84
N ALA A 225 -9.21 5.06 3.90
CA ALA A 225 -10.08 4.24 4.74
C ALA A 225 -9.52 4.08 6.18
N PRO A 226 -10.28 3.48 7.12
CA PRO A 226 -9.79 3.14 8.45
C PRO A 226 -8.62 2.14 8.45
N SER A 227 -7.95 2.01 9.59
CA SER A 227 -6.99 0.92 9.83
C SER A 227 -7.68 -0.44 9.95
N GLY A 228 -6.92 -1.51 9.78
CA GLY A 228 -7.41 -2.89 9.99
C GLY A 228 -8.23 -3.45 8.83
N VAL A 229 -8.23 -2.79 7.68
CA VAL A 229 -8.81 -3.29 6.43
C VAL A 229 -7.81 -3.14 5.28
N GLY A 230 -7.72 -4.17 4.46
CA GLY A 230 -6.95 -4.23 3.23
C GLY A 230 -7.53 -5.26 2.29
N VAL A 231 -6.90 -5.38 1.13
CA VAL A 231 -7.41 -6.16 0.02
C VAL A 231 -6.30 -7.03 -0.52
N LEU A 232 -6.64 -8.29 -0.74
CA LEU A 232 -5.95 -9.20 -1.62
C LEU A 232 -6.86 -9.44 -2.82
N TYR A 233 -6.44 -8.96 -3.98
CA TYR A 233 -6.93 -9.48 -5.25
C TYR A 233 -6.16 -10.76 -5.58
N GLY A 234 -6.87 -11.77 -6.08
CA GLY A 234 -6.26 -12.90 -6.74
C GLY A 234 -7.13 -13.42 -7.87
N ARG A 235 -6.51 -13.87 -8.95
CA ARG A 235 -7.24 -14.53 -10.03
C ARG A 235 -8.12 -15.65 -9.48
N ARG A 236 -9.37 -15.71 -9.92
CA ARG A 236 -10.35 -16.69 -9.42
C ARG A 236 -9.82 -18.12 -9.42
N ASP A 237 -9.20 -18.55 -10.52
CA ASP A 237 -8.70 -19.92 -10.68
C ASP A 237 -7.51 -20.26 -9.76
N LEU A 238 -6.81 -19.24 -9.24
CA LEU A 238 -5.75 -19.40 -8.26
C LEU A 238 -6.31 -19.35 -6.84
N LEU A 239 -7.19 -18.41 -6.52
CA LEU A 239 -7.87 -18.34 -5.22
C LEU A 239 -8.57 -19.65 -4.91
N GLU A 240 -9.24 -20.25 -5.91
CA GLU A 240 -9.93 -21.55 -5.81
C GLU A 240 -8.99 -22.74 -5.54
N LYS A 241 -7.68 -22.58 -5.67
CA LYS A 241 -6.66 -23.60 -5.33
C LYS A 241 -5.94 -23.31 -4.02
N ILE A 242 -6.08 -22.11 -3.44
CA ILE A 242 -5.47 -21.78 -2.15
C ILE A 242 -6.20 -22.52 -1.03
N PRO A 243 -5.52 -23.39 -0.24
CA PRO A 243 -6.16 -24.03 0.90
C PRO A 243 -6.54 -22.99 1.97
N PRO A 244 -7.52 -23.29 2.85
CA PRO A 244 -7.80 -22.46 4.01
C PRO A 244 -6.54 -22.02 4.76
N PHE A 245 -6.46 -20.72 5.07
CA PHE A 245 -5.30 -20.16 5.79
C PHE A 245 -5.57 -20.07 7.30
N LEU A 246 -6.53 -19.23 7.68
CA LEU A 246 -7.03 -19.13 9.04
C LEU A 246 -8.24 -20.06 9.18
N GLY A 247 -8.32 -20.78 10.31
CA GLY A 247 -9.45 -21.66 10.62
C GLY A 247 -10.38 -21.04 11.66
N GLY A 248 -11.69 -21.21 11.50
CA GLY A 248 -12.69 -20.71 12.44
C GLY A 248 -14.05 -20.52 11.79
N GLY A 249 -15.01 -19.88 12.47
CA GLY A 249 -16.29 -19.51 11.87
C GLY A 249 -16.14 -18.59 10.64
N GLY A 250 -17.22 -18.33 9.91
CA GLY A 250 -17.18 -17.50 8.70
C GLY A 250 -16.75 -18.28 7.46
N MET A 251 -15.63 -19.01 7.51
CA MET A 251 -15.03 -19.69 6.36
C MET A 251 -15.49 -21.13 6.09
N ILE A 252 -16.36 -21.69 6.94
CA ILE A 252 -16.74 -23.11 6.92
C ILE A 252 -18.17 -23.31 6.38
N ALA A 253 -18.35 -24.30 5.49
CA ALA A 253 -19.67 -24.79 5.05
C ALA A 253 -20.26 -25.82 6.03
N GLU A 254 -19.46 -26.79 6.49
CA GLU A 254 -19.87 -27.85 7.43
C GLU A 254 -18.74 -28.17 8.42
N VAL A 255 -19.09 -28.37 9.70
CA VAL A 255 -18.18 -28.89 10.75
C VAL A 255 -18.78 -30.16 11.34
N LYS A 256 -17.97 -31.21 11.43
CA LYS A 256 -18.25 -32.47 12.13
C LYS A 256 -17.18 -32.70 13.20
N GLU A 257 -17.38 -33.68 14.07
CA GLU A 257 -16.45 -33.96 15.19
C GLU A 257 -15.00 -34.23 14.74
N GLN A 258 -14.79 -34.78 13.53
CA GLN A 258 -13.48 -35.20 13.03
C GLN A 258 -13.15 -34.65 11.63
N SER A 259 -13.98 -33.74 11.08
CA SER A 259 -13.77 -33.19 9.74
C SER A 259 -14.49 -31.86 9.54
N PHE A 260 -14.08 -31.11 8.52
CA PHE A 260 -14.78 -29.90 8.09
C PHE A 260 -14.72 -29.74 6.58
N THR A 261 -15.69 -29.01 6.02
CA THR A 261 -15.74 -28.62 4.62
C THR A 261 -15.72 -27.08 4.54
N PRO A 262 -14.74 -26.45 3.87
CA PRO A 262 -14.69 -25.00 3.75
C PRO A 262 -15.79 -24.45 2.82
N LEU A 263 -16.08 -23.16 2.91
CA LEU A 263 -16.86 -22.45 1.89
C LEU A 263 -16.13 -22.47 0.53
N ALA A 264 -16.86 -22.15 -0.53
CA ALA A 264 -16.29 -21.94 -1.85
C ALA A 264 -15.57 -20.58 -1.95
N GLU A 265 -14.79 -20.42 -3.02
CA GLU A 265 -14.26 -19.12 -3.48
C GLU A 265 -13.45 -18.35 -2.42
N ALA A 266 -13.43 -17.02 -2.50
CA ALA A 266 -12.69 -16.12 -1.62
C ALA A 266 -13.12 -16.19 -0.14
N LEU A 267 -14.39 -16.49 0.14
CA LEU A 267 -14.94 -16.48 1.51
C LEU A 267 -14.28 -17.49 2.45
N ARG A 268 -13.71 -18.58 1.90
CA ARG A 268 -12.95 -19.54 2.71
C ARG A 268 -11.63 -19.00 3.27
N LEU A 269 -11.20 -17.85 2.78
CA LEU A 269 -9.99 -17.16 3.21
C LEU A 269 -10.29 -16.06 4.24
N GLU A 270 -11.56 -15.83 4.58
CA GLU A 270 -12.03 -14.80 5.51
C GLU A 270 -12.58 -15.45 6.79
N ALA A 271 -11.68 -15.93 7.64
CA ALA A 271 -12.07 -16.59 8.90
C ALA A 271 -12.43 -15.57 9.99
N GLY A 272 -13.48 -15.89 10.76
CA GLY A 272 -14.00 -15.09 11.85
C GLY A 272 -15.01 -14.03 11.39
N THR A 273 -15.48 -13.22 12.34
CA THR A 273 -16.22 -11.99 12.00
C THR A 273 -15.24 -11.02 11.34
N PRO A 274 -15.50 -10.56 10.10
CA PRO A 274 -14.59 -9.64 9.42
C PRO A 274 -14.71 -8.23 10.01
N ASN A 275 -13.80 -7.34 9.57
CA ASN A 275 -13.91 -5.91 9.82
C ASN A 275 -15.00 -5.30 8.92
N ILE A 276 -16.26 -5.41 9.34
CA ILE A 276 -17.44 -5.05 8.55
C ILE A 276 -17.45 -3.54 8.27
N GLU A 277 -17.32 -2.74 9.32
CA GLU A 277 -17.30 -1.28 9.22
C GLU A 277 -16.13 -0.76 8.39
N GLY A 278 -14.96 -1.39 8.51
CA GLY A 278 -13.77 -1.05 7.75
C GLY A 278 -13.94 -1.33 6.27
N ALA A 279 -14.53 -2.46 5.90
CA ALA A 279 -14.86 -2.77 4.50
C ALA A 279 -15.84 -1.76 3.93
N ILE A 280 -16.94 -1.46 4.64
CA ILE A 280 -17.93 -0.45 4.22
C ILE A 280 -17.27 0.91 4.00
N ALA A 281 -16.43 1.34 4.94
CA ALA A 281 -15.71 2.60 4.86
C ALA A 281 -14.65 2.63 3.73
N LEU A 282 -14.04 1.48 3.43
CA LEU A 282 -13.16 1.33 2.26
C LEU A 282 -13.94 1.48 0.95
N GLY A 283 -15.13 0.89 0.86
CA GLY A 283 -16.03 1.12 -0.27
C GLY A 283 -16.38 2.61 -0.46
N ALA A 284 -16.68 3.32 0.64
CA ALA A 284 -16.91 4.77 0.58
C ALA A 284 -15.67 5.58 0.18
N ALA A 285 -14.46 5.11 0.51
CA ALA A 285 -13.22 5.73 0.08
C ALA A 285 -12.99 5.54 -1.43
N CYS A 286 -13.29 4.35 -1.96
CA CYS A 286 -13.25 4.08 -3.40
C CYS A 286 -14.22 5.00 -4.17
N ASP A 287 -15.47 5.10 -3.72
CA ASP A 287 -16.46 6.00 -4.34
C ASP A 287 -15.98 7.45 -4.32
N TYR A 288 -15.47 7.93 -3.18
CA TYR A 288 -14.99 9.31 -3.04
C TYR A 288 -13.85 9.65 -4.03
N LEU A 289 -12.91 8.73 -4.24
CA LEU A 289 -11.84 8.92 -5.22
C LEU A 289 -12.36 8.88 -6.66
N GLN A 290 -13.33 8.01 -6.96
CA GLN A 290 -13.97 7.94 -8.27
C GLN A 290 -14.80 9.20 -8.59
N GLU A 291 -15.49 9.77 -7.60
CA GLU A 291 -16.24 11.02 -7.74
C GLU A 291 -15.35 12.23 -8.06
N ILE A 292 -14.12 12.26 -7.52
CA ILE A 292 -13.11 13.28 -7.86
C ILE A 292 -12.59 13.08 -9.29
N SER A 293 -12.50 11.82 -9.74
CA SER A 293 -11.83 11.33 -10.94
C SER A 293 -10.30 11.31 -10.88
N TRP A 294 -9.71 10.26 -11.45
CA TRP A 294 -8.26 10.09 -11.53
C TRP A 294 -7.53 11.21 -12.29
N PRO A 295 -8.02 11.74 -13.42
CA PRO A 295 -7.35 12.85 -14.10
C PRO A 295 -7.19 14.11 -13.22
N GLU A 296 -8.17 14.43 -12.38
CA GLU A 296 -8.07 15.57 -11.46
C GLU A 296 -7.09 15.30 -10.31
N ILE A 297 -7.09 14.08 -9.75
CA ILE A 297 -6.14 13.66 -8.70
C ILE A 297 -4.72 13.76 -9.23
N ILE A 298 -4.44 13.11 -10.37
CA ILE A 298 -3.11 13.08 -11.00
C ILE A 298 -2.63 14.50 -11.29
N LYS A 299 -3.45 15.32 -11.93
CA LYS A 299 -3.08 16.70 -12.27
C LYS A 299 -2.67 17.51 -11.03
N ARG A 300 -3.37 17.34 -9.91
CA ARG A 300 -3.02 18.03 -8.66
C ARG A 300 -1.73 17.52 -8.06
N GLU A 301 -1.57 16.20 -8.02
CA GLU A 301 -0.37 15.59 -7.48
C GLU A 301 0.86 15.91 -8.34
N GLU A 302 0.72 16.04 -9.65
CA GLU A 302 1.76 16.54 -10.55
C GLU A 302 2.15 17.98 -10.23
N VAL A 303 1.18 18.89 -10.07
CA VAL A 303 1.46 20.29 -9.68
C VAL A 303 2.20 20.36 -8.33
N LEU A 304 1.75 19.57 -7.34
CA LEU A 304 2.40 19.52 -6.02
C LEU A 304 3.81 18.94 -6.11
N LYS A 305 3.99 17.87 -6.90
CA LYS A 305 5.27 17.22 -7.10
C LYS A 305 6.26 18.15 -7.78
N ASP A 306 5.87 18.77 -8.87
CA ASP A 306 6.74 19.67 -9.63
C ASP A 306 7.15 20.88 -8.78
N TYR A 307 6.20 21.46 -8.03
CA TYR A 307 6.49 22.56 -7.10
C TYR A 307 7.43 22.12 -5.96
N PHE A 308 7.23 20.93 -5.41
CA PHE A 308 8.13 20.39 -4.38
C PHE A 308 9.55 20.21 -4.90
N LEU A 309 9.71 19.66 -6.11
CA LEU A 309 11.01 19.47 -6.76
C LEU A 309 11.70 20.81 -7.09
N GLU A 310 10.93 21.80 -7.53
CA GLU A 310 11.44 23.16 -7.76
C GLU A 310 12.01 23.76 -6.47
N GLN A 311 11.24 23.74 -5.37
CA GLN A 311 11.69 24.24 -4.07
C GLN A 311 12.91 23.47 -3.55
N LEU A 312 12.93 22.15 -3.76
CA LEU A 312 14.03 21.28 -3.35
C LEU A 312 15.36 21.63 -4.05
N SER A 313 15.30 22.01 -5.33
CA SER A 313 16.49 22.36 -6.14
C SER A 313 17.30 23.52 -5.55
N SER A 314 16.67 24.35 -4.71
CA SER A 314 17.33 25.47 -4.03
C SER A 314 18.15 25.07 -2.79
N LEU A 315 18.03 23.83 -2.30
CA LEU A 315 18.65 23.38 -1.06
C LEU A 315 19.86 22.46 -1.30
N SER A 316 21.06 23.04 -1.29
CA SER A 316 22.32 22.28 -1.50
C SER A 316 22.62 21.22 -0.43
N PHE A 317 22.04 21.34 0.77
CA PHE A 317 22.24 20.38 1.86
C PHE A 317 21.25 19.20 1.83
N VAL A 318 20.35 19.15 0.85
CA VAL A 318 19.33 18.10 0.75
C VAL A 318 19.56 17.29 -0.52
N ARG A 319 19.71 15.98 -0.36
CA ARG A 319 19.74 15.01 -1.45
C ARG A 319 18.41 14.28 -1.53
N LEU A 320 17.74 14.36 -2.67
CA LEU A 320 16.60 13.49 -2.98
C LEU A 320 17.09 12.07 -3.26
N LEU A 321 16.40 11.08 -2.70
CA LEU A 321 16.67 9.67 -3.00
C LEU A 321 15.81 9.20 -4.17
N GLY A 322 16.45 8.64 -5.21
CA GLY A 322 15.81 8.24 -6.48
C GLY A 322 15.69 9.40 -7.48
N GLY A 323 15.19 9.10 -8.68
CA GLY A 323 15.01 10.03 -9.79
C GLY A 323 13.67 10.76 -9.79
N ASN A 324 13.44 11.60 -10.80
CA ASN A 324 12.21 12.42 -10.92
C ASN A 324 11.18 11.86 -11.91
N GLU A 325 11.63 11.06 -12.88
CA GLU A 325 10.77 10.52 -13.93
C GLU A 325 9.82 9.45 -13.36
N GLY A 326 8.51 9.59 -13.60
CA GLY A 326 7.51 8.66 -13.06
C GLY A 326 7.40 8.66 -11.53
N ARG A 327 7.91 9.70 -10.85
CA ARG A 327 7.82 9.84 -9.39
C ARG A 327 6.41 10.23 -8.94
N LEU A 328 5.87 9.48 -7.97
CA LEU A 328 4.70 9.84 -7.16
C LEU A 328 5.03 11.01 -6.22
N PRO A 329 4.07 11.76 -5.64
CA PRO A 329 4.36 12.90 -4.77
C PRO A 329 4.90 12.47 -3.37
N LEU A 330 6.00 11.73 -3.36
CA LEU A 330 6.68 11.11 -2.23
C LEU A 330 8.18 11.35 -2.37
N PHE A 331 8.77 11.92 -1.32
CA PHE A 331 10.14 12.42 -1.31
C PHE A 331 10.86 11.93 -0.06
N ALA A 332 11.77 10.95 -0.23
CA ALA A 332 12.75 10.61 0.78
C ALA A 332 14.00 11.48 0.59
N LEU A 333 14.40 12.14 1.67
CA LEU A 333 15.40 13.19 1.73
C LEU A 333 16.52 12.75 2.67
N ASP A 334 17.75 12.82 2.17
CA ASP A 334 18.96 12.72 2.95
C ASP A 334 19.50 14.14 3.22
N LEU A 335 19.66 14.48 4.50
CA LEU A 335 19.94 15.83 4.97
C LEU A 335 21.39 15.94 5.44
N GLN A 336 22.24 16.64 4.69
CA GLN A 336 23.65 16.75 5.01
C GLN A 336 23.87 17.49 6.34
N GLY A 337 24.42 16.76 7.31
CA GLY A 337 24.75 17.27 8.65
C GLY A 337 23.55 17.41 9.58
N ILE A 338 22.40 16.79 9.27
CA ILE A 338 21.22 16.79 10.14
C ILE A 338 20.70 15.35 10.20
N HIS A 339 20.58 14.79 11.41
CA HIS A 339 19.99 13.47 11.53
C HIS A 339 18.49 13.52 11.15
N PRO A 340 17.96 12.59 10.34
CA PRO A 340 16.56 12.64 9.93
C PRO A 340 15.54 12.67 11.07
N HIS A 341 15.82 11.99 12.18
CA HIS A 341 14.96 12.03 13.38
C HIS A 341 14.92 13.44 14.00
N ASP A 342 16.06 14.11 14.17
CA ASP A 342 16.10 15.49 14.68
C ASP A 342 15.32 16.44 13.77
N ALA A 343 15.45 16.28 12.45
CA ALA A 343 14.69 17.06 11.48
C ALA A 343 13.17 16.83 11.61
N ALA A 344 12.73 15.57 11.74
CA ALA A 344 11.32 15.23 11.90
C ALA A 344 10.74 15.78 13.21
N ASP A 345 11.48 15.71 14.31
CA ASP A 345 11.05 16.22 15.61
C ASP A 345 10.89 17.76 15.58
N LEU A 346 11.88 18.48 15.05
CA LEU A 346 11.83 19.94 14.91
C LEU A 346 10.76 20.42 13.93
N LEU A 347 10.45 19.64 12.89
CA LEU A 347 9.29 19.88 12.02
C LEU A 347 7.98 19.66 12.78
N GLY A 348 7.90 18.62 13.61
CA GLY A 348 6.76 18.31 14.47
C GLY A 348 6.43 19.44 15.43
N GLU A 349 7.43 20.07 16.07
CA GLU A 349 7.25 21.26 16.91
C GLU A 349 6.64 22.45 16.16
N LYS A 350 6.81 22.49 14.83
CA LYS A 350 6.24 23.50 13.93
C LYS A 350 4.85 23.11 13.39
N GLY A 351 4.31 21.95 13.78
CA GLY A 351 3.02 21.45 13.31
C GLY A 351 3.11 20.78 11.93
N ILE A 352 4.30 20.35 11.51
CA ILE A 352 4.55 19.72 10.22
C ILE A 352 4.82 18.23 10.44
N ILE A 353 3.92 17.38 9.96
CA ILE A 353 3.98 15.94 10.16
C ILE A 353 4.73 15.29 9.00
N THR A 354 5.88 14.71 9.29
CA THR A 354 6.72 13.92 8.38
C THR A 354 7.14 12.63 9.08
N ARG A 355 7.96 11.81 8.42
CA ARG A 355 8.48 10.57 9.01
C ARG A 355 9.98 10.45 8.82
N ALA A 356 10.69 9.92 9.81
CA ALA A 356 12.10 9.59 9.71
C ALA A 356 12.35 8.11 10.01
N GLY A 357 13.40 7.56 9.40
CA GLY A 357 13.87 6.18 9.63
C GLY A 357 14.09 5.42 8.31
N HIS A 358 13.94 4.09 8.37
CA HIS A 358 14.07 3.22 7.19
C HIS A 358 12.77 3.05 6.39
N HIS A 359 11.65 3.58 6.89
CA HIS A 359 10.32 3.45 6.28
C HIS A 359 9.93 2.00 5.95
N CYS A 360 10.33 1.06 6.80
CA CYS A 360 10.15 -0.38 6.56
C CYS A 360 10.75 -0.87 5.23
N ALA A 361 11.88 -0.30 4.82
CA ALA A 361 12.65 -0.68 3.63
C ALA A 361 14.15 -0.59 3.93
N GLN A 362 14.59 -1.25 5.01
CA GLN A 362 15.98 -1.22 5.46
C GLN A 362 16.98 -1.76 4.41
N PRO A 363 16.73 -2.89 3.70
CA PRO A 363 17.63 -3.34 2.65
C PRO A 363 17.87 -2.29 1.54
N LEU A 364 16.87 -1.46 1.24
CA LEU A 364 17.04 -0.33 0.33
C LEU A 364 17.99 0.71 0.91
N HIS A 365 17.81 1.10 2.17
CA HIS A 365 18.67 2.07 2.86
C HIS A 365 20.13 1.59 2.93
N ASP A 366 20.33 0.31 3.26
CA ASP A 366 21.65 -0.34 3.26
C ASP A 366 22.29 -0.28 1.87
N SER A 367 21.52 -0.55 0.80
CA SER A 367 22.01 -0.50 -0.59
C SER A 367 22.37 0.92 -1.06
N LEU A 368 21.75 1.95 -0.46
CA LEU A 368 22.05 3.36 -0.70
C LEU A 368 23.17 3.90 0.21
N GLY A 369 23.65 3.10 1.16
CA GLY A 369 24.69 3.50 2.12
C GLY A 369 24.23 4.56 3.12
N ILE A 370 22.95 4.60 3.47
CA ILE A 370 22.39 5.58 4.42
C ILE A 370 21.70 4.89 5.61
N GLY A 371 21.84 5.45 6.82
CA GLY A 371 21.23 4.87 8.03
C GLY A 371 19.76 5.26 8.25
N ALA A 372 19.28 6.33 7.64
CA ALA A 372 17.89 6.78 7.72
C ALA A 372 17.63 7.87 6.66
N SER A 373 16.36 8.16 6.38
CA SER A 373 15.96 9.32 5.59
C SER A 373 14.74 10.01 6.20
N LEU A 374 14.56 11.31 5.91
CA LEU A 374 13.33 12.05 6.20
C LEU A 374 12.40 11.86 5.01
N ARG A 375 11.12 11.54 5.22
CA ARG A 375 10.14 11.38 4.16
C ARG A 375 9.02 12.38 4.30
N ALA A 376 8.80 13.14 3.23
CA ALA A 376 7.61 13.94 2.99
C ALA A 376 6.80 13.28 1.87
N SER A 377 5.52 13.03 2.11
CA SER A 377 4.62 12.37 1.16
C SER A 377 3.31 13.14 1.11
N LEU A 378 2.97 13.64 -0.07
CA LEU A 378 1.82 14.49 -0.32
C LEU A 378 0.67 13.68 -0.93
N SER A 379 -0.49 14.30 -1.00
CA SER A 379 -1.67 13.79 -1.70
C SER A 379 -2.46 14.96 -2.29
N PHE A 380 -3.45 14.67 -3.13
CA PHE A 380 -4.27 15.66 -3.86
C PHE A 380 -4.95 16.76 -3.01
N TYR A 381 -5.07 16.59 -1.69
CA TYR A 381 -5.60 17.60 -0.76
C TYR A 381 -4.54 18.48 -0.10
N ASN A 382 -3.25 18.21 -0.34
CA ASN A 382 -2.17 19.11 0.08
C ASN A 382 -2.10 20.35 -0.82
N THR A 383 -1.32 21.35 -0.40
CA THR A 383 -1.20 22.63 -1.13
C THR A 383 0.24 23.08 -1.29
N THR A 384 0.52 23.92 -2.28
CA THR A 384 1.84 24.56 -2.46
C THR A 384 2.21 25.47 -1.29
N ALA A 385 1.24 26.12 -0.65
CA ALA A 385 1.48 26.91 0.56
C ALA A 385 1.99 26.05 1.73
N GLU A 386 1.53 24.80 1.86
CA GLU A 386 2.08 23.86 2.84
C GLU A 386 3.53 23.46 2.50
N ILE A 387 3.84 23.34 1.20
CA ILE A 387 5.20 23.06 0.72
C ILE A 387 6.13 24.22 1.10
N ASP A 388 5.69 25.47 0.93
CA ASP A 388 6.46 26.65 1.35
C ASP A 388 6.78 26.63 2.85
N VAL A 389 5.77 26.32 3.68
CA VAL A 389 5.93 26.21 5.15
C VAL A 389 6.96 25.12 5.50
N PHE A 390 6.92 23.98 4.82
CA PHE A 390 7.89 22.90 5.01
C PHE A 390 9.32 23.31 4.65
N PHE A 391 9.54 23.92 3.48
CA PHE A 391 10.87 24.32 3.06
C PHE A 391 11.45 25.47 3.91
N GLN A 392 10.62 26.44 4.31
CA GLN A 392 11.02 27.48 5.27
C GLN A 392 11.45 26.88 6.61
N ALA A 393 10.73 25.86 7.09
CA ALA A 393 11.08 25.14 8.31
C ALA A 393 12.41 24.38 8.16
N LEU A 394 12.63 23.67 7.06
CA LEU A 394 13.90 22.98 6.79
C LEU A 394 15.10 23.93 6.74
N GLN A 395 14.96 25.08 6.09
CA GLN A 395 16.02 26.10 6.07
C GLN A 395 16.31 26.65 7.47
N SER A 396 15.26 26.89 8.27
CA SER A 396 15.41 27.30 9.67
C SER A 396 16.15 26.24 10.49
N ILE A 397 15.83 24.97 10.30
CA ILE A 397 16.51 23.86 11.00
C ILE A 397 17.98 23.81 10.59
N LYS A 398 18.31 23.89 9.29
CA LYS A 398 19.71 23.88 8.84
C LYS A 398 20.55 24.95 9.51
N LYS A 399 20.02 26.17 9.67
CA LYS A 399 20.72 27.27 10.37
C LYS A 399 21.05 26.95 11.82
N SER A 400 20.23 26.16 12.51
CA SER A 400 20.49 25.74 13.89
C SER A 400 21.58 24.67 14.03
N PHE A 401 21.95 23.98 12.95
CA PHE A 401 23.00 22.95 12.92
C PHE A 401 24.28 23.42 12.21
N SER A 402 24.30 24.63 11.67
CA SER A 402 25.49 25.26 11.10
C SER A 402 26.25 26.03 12.18
N PHE A 403 27.06 25.30 12.97
CA PHE A 403 28.07 25.88 13.86
C PHE A 403 29.45 25.82 13.24
#